data_AF-A0A2P6PUD8-F1
#
_entry.id   AF-A0A2P6PUD8-F1
#
_cell.length_a   1.000
_cell.length_b   1.000
_cell.length_c   1.000
_cell.angle_alpha   90.00
_cell.angle_beta   90.00
_cell.angle_gamma   90.00
#
_symmetry.space_group_name_H-M   'P 1'
#
loop_
_entity.id
_entity.type
_entity.pdbx_description
1 polymer ?
#
loop_
_entity_poly.entity_id
_entity_poly.type
_entity_poly.pdbx_seq_one_letter_code
_entity_poly.pdbx_strand_id
1 'polypeptide(L)'
;MKSQKKTDILVVLFLVRQFLMISLVQGEVHFYDFVVSKEEKLHRVMRNREHVCCKRHFPRAGIRVHKGDTIYVNVHNQGYYGLTIHWHGIMQSRNPWSDGPEYITQCPIQPGTNFTYEVLLSTEEGTVWWHAHGDWTRASVRGAIVILPTVGSTYPFPQPDEDEVIILSSWYLGDLKARVDDRL
;
A
#
# COMPACT_ATOMS: atom_id res chain seq x y z
N MET A 1 10.20 51.24 26.99
CA MET A 1 9.55 50.16 27.79
C MET A 1 8.19 49.68 27.28
N LYS A 2 7.27 50.54 26.78
CA LYS A 2 5.95 50.08 26.27
C LYS A 2 6.00 49.33 24.92
N SER A 3 6.97 49.63 24.06
CA SER A 3 7.11 49.00 22.74
C SER A 3 7.60 47.55 22.85
N GLN A 4 8.64 47.28 23.66
CA GLN A 4 9.20 45.94 23.89
C GLN A 4 8.14 44.92 24.34
N LYS A 5 7.28 45.30 25.30
CA LYS A 5 6.20 44.43 25.80
C LYS A 5 5.18 44.05 24.72
N LYS A 6 4.96 44.91 23.71
CA LYS A 6 4.05 44.60 22.60
C LYS A 6 4.68 43.61 21.62
N THR A 7 5.99 43.75 21.35
CA THR A 7 6.74 42.82 20.51
C THR A 7 6.81 41.44 21.16
N ASP A 8 7.04 41.37 22.48
CA ASP A 8 7.11 40.10 23.21
C ASP A 8 5.76 39.36 23.18
N ILE A 9 4.63 40.08 23.35
CA ILE A 9 3.28 39.49 23.23
C ILE A 9 3.01 38.96 21.83
N LEU A 10 3.45 39.68 20.79
CA LEU A 10 3.25 39.27 19.39
C LEU A 10 4.04 37.99 19.06
N VAL A 11 5.26 37.88 19.58
CA VAL A 11 6.10 36.69 19.44
C VAL A 11 5.47 35.49 20.16
N VAL A 12 4.97 35.68 21.38
CA VAL A 12 4.29 34.61 22.13
C VAL A 12 3.04 34.13 21.38
N LEU A 13 2.21 35.05 20.85
CA LEU A 13 1.03 34.67 20.06
C LEU A 13 1.41 33.92 18.77
N PHE A 14 2.51 34.31 18.11
CA PHE A 14 3.00 33.64 16.92
C PHE A 14 3.49 32.22 17.23
N LEU A 15 4.23 32.03 18.34
CA LEU A 15 4.69 30.72 18.80
C LEU A 15 3.53 29.82 19.24
N VAL A 16 2.56 30.36 19.99
CA VAL A 16 1.35 29.64 20.39
C VAL A 16 0.55 29.20 19.16
N ARG A 17 0.39 30.07 18.16
CA ARG A 17 -0.26 29.72 16.89
C ARG A 17 0.48 28.62 16.15
N GLN A 18 1.81 28.67 16.06
CA GLN A 18 2.60 27.59 15.43
C GLN A 18 2.40 26.26 16.17
N PHE A 19 2.41 26.27 17.50
CA PHE A 19 2.21 25.08 18.31
C PHE A 19 0.80 24.47 18.13
N LEU A 20 -0.24 25.31 18.06
CA LEU A 20 -1.61 24.89 17.76
C LEU A 20 -1.77 24.29 16.35
N MET A 21 -1.02 24.78 15.36
CA MET A 21 -1.08 24.25 13.98
C MET A 21 -0.37 22.89 13.82
N ILE A 22 0.70 22.64 14.58
CA ILE A 22 1.40 21.35 14.59
C ILE A 22 0.50 20.24 15.16
N SER A 23 -0.41 20.60 16.06
CA SER A 23 -1.34 19.67 16.73
C SER A 23 -2.51 19.19 15.85
N LEU A 24 -2.60 19.65 14.59
CA LEU A 24 -3.71 19.35 13.67
C LEU A 24 -3.36 18.32 12.57
N VAL A 25 -2.14 17.76 12.56
CA VAL A 25 -1.80 16.71 11.59
C VAL A 25 -2.46 15.40 12.05
N GLN A 26 -3.49 14.96 11.31
CA GLN A 26 -4.36 13.83 11.67
C GLN A 26 -4.03 12.49 10.96
N GLY A 27 -2.87 12.36 10.29
CA GLY A 27 -2.51 11.11 9.61
C GLY A 27 -1.79 10.13 10.55
N GLU A 28 -2.30 8.91 10.68
CA GLU A 28 -1.60 7.81 11.37
C GLU A 28 -0.60 7.14 10.42
N VAL A 29 0.45 6.55 10.99
CA VAL A 29 1.47 5.82 10.24
C VAL A 29 1.33 4.32 10.48
N HIS A 30 1.14 3.56 9.41
CA HIS A 30 0.96 2.11 9.45
C HIS A 30 2.15 1.38 8.84
N PHE A 31 2.53 0.24 9.41
CA PHE A 31 3.65 -0.58 8.93
C PHE A 31 3.19 -1.99 8.57
N TYR A 32 3.57 -2.46 7.39
CA TYR A 32 3.28 -3.82 6.93
C TYR A 32 4.52 -4.48 6.34
N ASP A 33 4.64 -5.80 6.56
CA ASP A 33 5.64 -6.64 5.91
C ASP A 33 4.97 -7.57 4.89
N PHE A 34 5.36 -7.42 3.63
CA PHE A 34 4.88 -8.25 2.53
C PHE A 34 5.97 -9.25 2.16
N VAL A 35 5.75 -10.53 2.46
CA VAL A 35 6.68 -11.60 2.08
C VAL A 35 6.17 -12.29 0.82
N VAL A 36 6.75 -11.94 -0.33
CA VAL A 36 6.49 -12.65 -1.59
C VAL A 36 7.35 -13.90 -1.59
N SER A 37 6.74 -15.08 -1.71
CA SER A 37 7.44 -16.34 -1.58
C SER A 37 7.05 -17.33 -2.67
N LYS A 38 7.90 -18.34 -2.82
CA LYS A 38 7.62 -19.56 -3.58
C LYS A 38 6.56 -20.33 -2.79
N GLU A 39 5.35 -20.44 -3.31
CA GLU A 39 4.31 -21.27 -2.73
C GLU A 39 4.48 -22.70 -3.23
N GLU A 40 4.75 -23.61 -2.31
CA GLU A 40 4.54 -25.05 -2.52
C GLU A 40 3.06 -25.37 -2.29
N LYS A 41 2.36 -25.73 -3.38
CA LYS A 41 1.07 -26.47 -3.40
C LYS A 41 -0.13 -25.75 -2.80
N LEU A 42 -0.88 -25.05 -3.66
CA LEU A 42 -2.28 -24.73 -3.40
C LEU A 42 -3.15 -26.00 -3.56
N HIS A 43 -3.60 -26.57 -2.44
CA HIS A 43 -4.33 -27.85 -2.36
C HIS A 43 -5.78 -27.83 -2.91
N ARG A 44 -6.17 -26.86 -3.76
CA ARG A 44 -7.59 -26.65 -4.12
C ARG A 44 -8.03 -27.39 -5.39
N VAL A 45 -7.09 -27.86 -6.21
CA VAL A 45 -7.33 -28.78 -7.33
C VAL A 45 -6.28 -29.87 -7.20
N MET A 46 -6.64 -31.15 -7.42
CA MET A 46 -5.80 -32.33 -7.21
C MET A 46 -4.57 -32.42 -8.16
N ARG A 47 -3.76 -31.37 -8.26
CA ARG A 47 -2.49 -31.32 -8.97
C ARG A 47 -1.52 -30.40 -8.22
N ASN A 48 -0.48 -30.99 -7.64
CA ASN A 48 0.63 -30.28 -7.01
C ASN A 48 1.39 -29.46 -8.06
N ARG A 49 1.38 -28.13 -7.95
CA ARG A 49 2.28 -27.23 -8.67
C ARG A 49 2.66 -26.02 -7.80
N GLU A 50 3.85 -25.48 -8.06
CA GLU A 50 4.38 -24.31 -7.39
C GLU A 50 3.84 -23.02 -8.04
N HIS A 51 3.55 -22.02 -7.22
CA HIS A 51 3.08 -20.70 -7.64
C HIS A 51 3.82 -19.62 -6.85
N VAL A 52 4.02 -18.42 -7.39
CA VAL A 52 4.51 -17.29 -6.59
C VAL A 52 3.33 -16.64 -5.89
N CYS A 53 3.36 -16.62 -4.57
CA CYS A 53 2.28 -16.09 -3.73
C CYS A 53 2.86 -15.33 -2.54
N CYS A 54 2.14 -14.30 -2.11
CA CYS A 54 2.42 -13.68 -0.83
C CYS A 54 2.01 -14.62 0.31
N LYS A 55 2.94 -14.96 1.20
CA LYS A 55 2.64 -15.87 2.32
C LYS A 55 1.62 -15.27 3.31
N ARG A 56 1.00 -16.19 4.05
CA ARG A 56 -0.10 -16.14 5.04
C ARG A 56 -0.08 -15.10 6.18
N HIS A 57 0.74 -14.04 6.13
CA HIS A 57 0.70 -12.93 7.10
C HIS A 57 -0.03 -11.68 6.57
N PHE A 58 -0.65 -11.79 5.40
CA PHE A 58 -1.62 -10.79 4.96
C PHE A 58 -2.85 -10.82 5.86
N PRO A 59 -3.30 -9.68 6.41
CA PRO A 59 -4.63 -9.62 6.98
C PRO A 59 -5.58 -10.14 5.92
N ARG A 60 -6.32 -11.20 6.25
CA ARG A 60 -7.36 -11.77 5.37
C ARG A 60 -8.38 -10.69 4.92
N ALA A 61 -8.39 -9.55 5.61
CA ALA A 61 -9.22 -8.37 5.39
C ALA A 61 -8.60 -7.25 4.51
N GLY A 62 -7.40 -7.42 3.94
CA GLY A 62 -6.72 -6.35 3.17
C GLY A 62 -6.13 -5.26 4.06
N ILE A 63 -5.44 -4.28 3.45
CA ILE A 63 -4.97 -3.08 4.18
C ILE A 63 -6.21 -2.24 4.51
N ARG A 64 -6.42 -1.87 5.77
CA ARG A 64 -7.50 -0.97 6.20
C ARG A 64 -6.91 0.20 6.95
N VAL A 65 -7.19 1.41 6.48
CA VAL A 65 -6.53 2.65 6.88
C VAL A 65 -7.48 3.81 6.72
N HIS A 66 -7.21 4.96 7.34
CA HIS A 66 -8.01 6.16 7.17
C HIS A 66 -7.45 7.07 6.08
N LYS A 67 -8.33 7.86 5.47
CA LYS A 67 -7.96 8.93 4.55
C LYS A 67 -6.96 9.89 5.21
N GLY A 68 -5.81 10.08 4.55
CA GLY A 68 -4.72 10.93 5.00
C GLY A 68 -3.61 10.20 5.76
N ASP A 69 -3.76 8.89 6.00
CA ASP A 69 -2.73 8.08 6.63
C ASP A 69 -1.52 7.86 5.71
N THR A 70 -0.38 7.52 6.31
CA THR A 70 0.82 7.06 5.59
C THR A 70 1.04 5.60 5.86
N ILE A 71 1.30 4.81 4.81
CA ILE A 71 1.59 3.39 4.95
C ILE A 71 3.02 3.14 4.51
N TYR A 72 3.81 2.48 5.36
CA TYR A 72 5.08 1.88 4.95
C TYR A 72 4.89 0.39 4.74
N VAL A 73 5.26 -0.10 3.55
CA VAL A 73 5.21 -1.52 3.24
C VAL A 73 6.59 -2.02 2.84
N ASN A 74 7.17 -2.86 3.68
CA ASN A 74 8.42 -3.53 3.39
C ASN A 74 8.17 -4.83 2.62
N VAL A 75 8.51 -4.82 1.33
CA VAL A 75 8.31 -5.96 0.44
C VAL A 75 9.59 -6.78 0.40
N HIS A 76 9.55 -7.98 0.97
CA HIS A 76 10.62 -8.96 0.92
C HIS A 76 10.38 -9.92 -0.25
N ASN A 77 11.24 -9.87 -1.27
CA ASN A 77 11.15 -10.78 -2.40
C ASN A 77 11.92 -12.07 -2.10
N GLN A 78 11.23 -13.11 -1.64
CA GLN A 78 11.74 -14.48 -1.50
C GLN A 78 11.27 -15.39 -2.65
N GLY A 79 10.82 -14.80 -3.76
CA GLY A 79 10.30 -15.48 -4.94
C GLY A 79 11.38 -15.98 -5.91
N TYR A 80 10.96 -16.28 -7.15
CA TYR A 80 11.85 -16.77 -8.21
C TYR A 80 12.40 -15.66 -9.10
N TYR A 81 11.64 -14.58 -9.29
CA TYR A 81 11.93 -13.51 -10.24
C TYR A 81 11.86 -12.14 -9.56
N GLY A 82 12.49 -11.15 -10.19
CA GLY A 82 12.32 -9.75 -9.80
C GLY A 82 10.87 -9.31 -9.94
N LEU A 83 10.42 -8.44 -9.03
CA LEU A 83 9.08 -7.84 -9.10
C LEU A 83 9.07 -6.47 -8.42
N THR A 84 8.00 -5.73 -8.68
CA THR A 84 7.68 -4.48 -7.98
C THR A 84 6.22 -4.54 -7.52
N ILE A 85 5.82 -3.67 -6.59
CA ILE A 85 4.42 -3.51 -6.15
C ILE A 85 3.94 -2.11 -6.52
N HIS A 86 2.73 -2.02 -7.09
CA HIS A 86 2.06 -0.77 -7.39
C HIS A 86 0.77 -0.62 -6.57
N TRP A 87 0.51 0.62 -6.17
CA TRP A 87 -0.61 1.03 -5.32
C TRP A 87 -1.71 1.65 -6.17
N HIS A 88 -2.42 0.80 -6.91
CA HIS A 88 -3.37 1.22 -7.93
C HIS A 88 -4.49 2.10 -7.36
N GLY A 89 -4.60 3.32 -7.89
CA GLY A 89 -5.61 4.30 -7.47
C GLY A 89 -5.11 5.29 -6.41
N ILE A 90 -3.88 5.16 -5.93
CA ILE A 90 -3.23 6.12 -5.02
C ILE A 90 -2.35 7.06 -5.84
N MET A 91 -2.54 8.37 -5.67
CA MET A 91 -1.89 9.38 -6.51
C MET A 91 -0.37 9.49 -6.29
N GLN A 92 0.11 9.13 -5.09
CA GLN A 92 1.53 9.25 -4.71
C GLN A 92 2.11 10.66 -4.99
N SER A 93 1.43 11.70 -4.49
CA SER A 93 1.78 13.09 -4.77
C SER A 93 3.23 13.41 -4.41
N ARG A 94 4.03 13.76 -5.43
CA ARG A 94 5.47 14.05 -5.30
C ARG A 94 6.32 12.86 -4.80
N ASN A 95 5.78 11.64 -4.85
CA ASN A 95 6.45 10.41 -4.41
C ASN A 95 6.45 9.32 -5.50
N PRO A 96 6.97 9.59 -6.72
CA PRO A 96 6.99 8.59 -7.79
C PRO A 96 7.86 7.37 -7.44
N TRP A 97 8.83 7.53 -6.54
CA TRP A 97 9.78 6.48 -6.14
C TRP A 97 9.12 5.26 -5.50
N SER A 98 7.94 5.44 -4.91
CA SER A 98 7.14 4.37 -4.31
C SER A 98 5.90 4.02 -5.15
N ASP A 99 5.86 4.42 -6.42
CA ASP A 99 4.70 4.13 -7.28
C ASP A 99 4.70 2.68 -7.79
N GLY A 100 5.86 2.14 -8.17
CA GLY A 100 5.99 0.70 -8.47
C GLY A 100 6.17 0.24 -9.91
N PRO A 101 5.70 0.93 -10.99
CA PRO A 101 5.83 0.38 -12.34
C PRO A 101 7.28 0.08 -12.76
N GLU A 102 7.56 -1.19 -13.04
CA GLU A 102 8.89 -1.69 -13.36
C GLU A 102 9.50 -0.97 -14.58
N TYR A 103 10.75 -0.52 -14.45
CA TYR A 103 11.51 0.27 -15.43
C TYR A 103 10.93 1.66 -15.78
N ILE A 104 9.85 2.08 -15.13
CA ILE A 104 9.35 3.45 -15.23
C ILE A 104 9.77 4.26 -14.01
N THR A 105 9.45 3.78 -12.81
CA THR A 105 9.77 4.48 -11.55
C THR A 105 10.84 3.78 -10.72
N GLN A 106 11.06 2.48 -10.94
CA GLN A 106 12.09 1.73 -10.25
C GLN A 106 12.55 0.48 -11.02
N CYS A 107 13.73 -0.02 -10.69
CA CYS A 107 14.15 -1.38 -11.03
C CYS A 107 13.41 -2.42 -10.16
N PRO A 108 13.28 -3.67 -10.64
CA PRO A 108 12.65 -4.74 -9.86
C PRO A 108 13.42 -5.05 -8.57
N ILE A 109 12.66 -5.35 -7.51
CA ILE A 109 13.17 -5.91 -6.26
C ILE A 109 13.67 -7.32 -6.58
N GLN A 110 14.98 -7.55 -6.51
CA GLN A 110 15.57 -8.82 -6.89
C GLN A 110 15.24 -9.94 -5.88
N PRO A 111 15.24 -11.22 -6.30
CA PRO A 111 15.12 -12.33 -5.38
C PRO A 111 16.18 -12.26 -4.27
N GLY A 112 15.75 -12.45 -3.02
CA GLY A 112 16.57 -12.35 -1.82
C GLY A 112 16.74 -10.93 -1.27
N THR A 113 16.21 -9.89 -1.93
CA THR A 113 16.27 -8.50 -1.46
C THR A 113 14.91 -7.99 -1.01
N ASN A 114 14.90 -6.77 -0.45
CA ASN A 114 13.67 -6.08 -0.06
C ASN A 114 13.67 -4.63 -0.52
N PHE A 115 12.50 -4.00 -0.45
CA PHE A 115 12.31 -2.58 -0.67
C PHE A 115 11.13 -2.09 0.16
N THR A 116 11.27 -0.94 0.80
CA THR A 116 10.20 -0.32 1.59
C THR A 116 9.54 0.78 0.76
N TYR A 117 8.25 0.59 0.49
CA TYR A 117 7.40 1.59 -0.13
C TYR A 117 6.85 2.54 0.92
N GLU A 118 6.86 3.83 0.60
CA GLU A 118 6.09 4.84 1.31
C GLU A 118 4.83 5.14 0.48
N VAL A 119 3.65 4.93 1.05
CA VAL A 119 2.37 5.12 0.38
C VAL A 119 1.64 6.26 1.07
N LEU A 120 1.51 7.36 0.34
CA LEU A 120 0.94 8.60 0.85
C LEU A 120 -0.54 8.67 0.46
N LEU A 121 -1.46 8.43 1.41
CA LEU A 121 -2.87 8.66 1.18
C LEU A 121 -3.17 10.14 1.31
N SER A 122 -4.01 10.63 0.41
CA SER A 122 -4.32 12.05 0.28
C SER A 122 -5.83 12.25 0.22
N THR A 123 -6.38 12.28 -0.98
CA THR A 123 -7.80 12.51 -1.23
C THR A 123 -8.61 11.23 -1.34
N GLU A 124 -7.93 10.09 -1.47
CA GLU A 124 -8.53 8.77 -1.65
C GLU A 124 -9.42 8.38 -0.45
N GLU A 125 -10.60 7.85 -0.74
CA GLU A 125 -11.57 7.32 0.23
C GLU A 125 -12.41 6.26 -0.48
N GLY A 126 -12.63 5.10 0.14
CA GLY A 126 -13.27 3.94 -0.48
C GLY A 126 -12.30 2.80 -0.77
N THR A 127 -12.58 2.02 -1.82
CA THR A 127 -11.81 0.80 -2.14
C THR A 127 -10.83 1.03 -3.28
N VAL A 128 -9.55 0.83 -3.01
CA VAL A 128 -8.49 0.74 -4.02
C VAL A 128 -7.78 -0.61 -3.88
N TRP A 129 -6.72 -0.87 -4.65
CA TRP A 129 -6.05 -2.16 -4.62
C TRP A 129 -4.56 -2.01 -4.90
N TRP A 130 -3.78 -3.00 -4.49
CA TRP A 130 -2.37 -3.09 -4.84
C TRP A 130 -2.14 -4.36 -5.65
N HIS A 131 -1.13 -4.33 -6.51
CA HIS A 131 -0.73 -5.50 -7.28
C HIS A 131 0.73 -5.43 -7.67
N ALA A 132 1.33 -6.58 -7.97
CA ALA A 132 2.65 -6.57 -8.57
C ALA A 132 2.63 -5.86 -9.92
N HIS A 133 3.68 -5.10 -10.24
CA HIS A 133 3.77 -4.30 -11.47
C HIS A 133 5.04 -4.58 -12.27
N GLY A 134 5.47 -5.85 -12.24
CA GLY A 134 6.43 -6.43 -13.18
C GLY A 134 5.82 -7.58 -13.96
N ASP A 135 5.91 -7.53 -15.30
CA ASP A 135 5.35 -8.52 -16.22
C ASP A 135 3.93 -9.01 -15.83
N TRP A 136 3.73 -10.34 -15.78
CA TRP A 136 2.46 -11.00 -15.52
C TRP A 136 2.27 -11.40 -14.05
N THR A 137 3.14 -10.93 -13.16
CA THR A 137 3.16 -11.34 -11.74
C THR A 137 1.93 -10.87 -10.96
N ARG A 138 1.22 -9.84 -11.44
CA ARG A 138 -0.09 -9.41 -10.93
C ARG A 138 -1.16 -10.50 -10.99
N ALA A 139 -0.93 -11.57 -11.77
CA ALA A 139 -1.83 -12.72 -11.89
C ALA A 139 -1.95 -13.53 -10.59
N SER A 140 -1.01 -13.40 -9.66
CA SER A 140 -1.06 -14.04 -8.34
C SER A 140 -0.76 -13.10 -7.18
N VAL A 141 -0.03 -12.00 -7.40
CA VAL A 141 0.37 -11.05 -6.36
C VAL A 141 -0.49 -9.78 -6.42
N ARG A 142 -1.51 -9.69 -5.55
CA ARG A 142 -2.48 -8.58 -5.47
C ARG A 142 -3.30 -8.64 -4.17
N GLY A 143 -3.91 -7.52 -3.81
CA GLY A 143 -4.86 -7.43 -2.70
C GLY A 143 -5.59 -6.09 -2.66
N ALA A 144 -6.59 -5.97 -1.79
CA ALA A 144 -7.37 -4.75 -1.64
C ALA A 144 -6.77 -3.81 -0.59
N ILE A 145 -7.12 -2.53 -0.71
CA ILE A 145 -6.90 -1.48 0.28
C ILE A 145 -8.26 -0.80 0.50
N VAL A 146 -8.73 -0.79 1.74
CA VAL A 146 -9.95 -0.10 2.15
C VAL A 146 -9.53 1.16 2.89
N ILE A 147 -9.90 2.32 2.34
CA ILE A 147 -9.59 3.64 2.88
C ILE A 147 -10.86 4.19 3.50
N LEU A 148 -10.92 4.17 4.83
CA LEU A 148 -12.00 4.66 5.64
C LEU A 148 -12.05 6.20 5.63
N PRO A 149 -13.20 6.82 5.90
CA PRO A 149 -13.30 8.27 6.08
C PRO A 149 -12.35 8.74 7.19
N THR A 150 -11.86 9.98 7.11
CA THR A 150 -10.98 10.56 8.15
C THR A 150 -11.57 10.37 9.56
N VAL A 151 -10.72 10.13 10.56
CA VAL A 151 -11.16 9.92 11.95
C VAL A 151 -12.07 11.07 12.41
N GLY A 152 -13.30 10.74 12.81
CA GLY A 152 -14.32 11.70 13.21
C GLY A 152 -15.29 12.15 12.11
N SER A 153 -15.09 11.72 10.86
CA SER A 153 -16.09 11.85 9.79
C SER A 153 -16.87 10.54 9.59
N THR A 154 -17.89 10.59 8.73
CA THR A 154 -18.75 9.44 8.40
C THR A 154 -18.90 9.34 6.89
N TYR A 155 -19.29 8.16 6.41
CA TYR A 155 -19.68 7.98 5.02
C TYR A 155 -20.84 8.90 4.64
N PRO A 156 -21.00 9.26 3.34
CA PRO A 156 -22.16 10.01 2.87
C PRO A 156 -23.46 9.16 2.84
N PHE A 157 -23.46 8.00 3.49
CA PHE A 157 -24.54 7.05 3.63
C PHE A 157 -24.53 6.46 5.06
N PRO A 158 -25.65 5.88 5.54
CA PRO A 158 -25.71 5.24 6.85
C PRO A 158 -24.60 4.21 7.02
N GLN A 159 -23.99 4.15 8.20
CA GLN A 159 -22.94 3.18 8.50
C GLN A 159 -23.44 1.76 8.22
N PRO A 160 -22.75 0.99 7.36
CA PRO A 160 -23.14 -0.39 7.08
C PRO A 160 -22.93 -1.26 8.32
N ASP A 161 -23.75 -2.30 8.48
CA ASP A 161 -23.58 -3.28 9.56
C ASP A 161 -22.25 -4.05 9.41
N GLU A 162 -21.84 -4.31 8.16
CA GLU A 162 -20.60 -5.00 7.82
C GLU A 162 -20.14 -4.62 6.40
N ASP A 163 -18.84 -4.72 6.13
CA ASP A 163 -18.27 -4.56 4.78
C ASP A 163 -17.32 -5.72 4.44
N GLU A 164 -17.43 -6.21 3.21
CA GLU A 164 -16.71 -7.40 2.75
C GLU A 164 -15.94 -7.14 1.46
N VAL A 165 -14.70 -7.65 1.40
CA VAL A 165 -13.82 -7.47 0.24
C VAL A 165 -13.99 -8.64 -0.73
N ILE A 166 -14.50 -8.35 -1.93
CA ILE A 166 -14.64 -9.32 -3.02
C ILE A 166 -13.60 -9.02 -4.11
N ILE A 167 -12.59 -9.89 -4.25
CA ILE A 167 -11.59 -9.79 -5.32
C ILE A 167 -11.94 -10.73 -6.46
N LEU A 168 -12.32 -10.16 -7.61
CA LEU A 168 -12.52 -10.90 -8.85
C LEU A 168 -11.19 -11.06 -9.57
N SER A 169 -10.81 -12.30 -9.89
CA SER A 169 -9.57 -12.55 -10.61
C SER A 169 -9.62 -13.80 -11.48
N SER A 170 -8.73 -13.83 -12.48
CA SER A 170 -8.53 -14.99 -13.34
C SER A 170 -7.47 -15.91 -12.77
N TRP A 171 -7.64 -17.21 -13.03
CA TRP A 171 -6.70 -18.26 -12.63
C TRP A 171 -6.16 -18.98 -13.87
N TYR A 172 -4.87 -19.27 -13.87
CA TYR A 172 -4.19 -20.00 -14.95
C TYR A 172 -3.52 -21.25 -14.39
N LEU A 173 -3.43 -22.29 -15.23
CA LEU A 173 -2.74 -23.51 -14.85
C LEU A 173 -1.21 -23.32 -14.97
N GLY A 174 -0.51 -23.50 -13.86
CA GLY A 174 0.96 -23.35 -13.76
C GLY A 174 1.41 -21.90 -13.50
N ASP A 175 2.72 -21.68 -13.52
CA ASP A 175 3.31 -20.34 -13.38
C ASP A 175 3.11 -19.54 -14.67
N LEU A 176 2.26 -18.52 -14.64
CA LEU A 176 1.97 -17.69 -15.80
C LEU A 176 3.20 -16.90 -16.26
N LYS A 177 4.00 -16.39 -15.33
CA LYS A 177 5.19 -15.59 -15.65
C LYS A 177 6.20 -16.43 -16.40
N ALA A 178 6.57 -17.58 -15.85
CA ALA A 178 7.49 -18.52 -16.51
C ALA A 178 6.98 -18.94 -17.90
N ARG A 179 5.68 -19.21 -18.04
CA ARG A 179 5.08 -19.60 -19.33
C ARG A 179 5.05 -18.48 -20.37
N VAL A 180 5.04 -17.22 -19.96
CA VAL A 180 5.15 -16.07 -20.86
C VAL A 180 6.62 -15.90 -21.26
N ASP A 181 7.54 -15.99 -20.32
CA ASP A 181 8.99 -15.89 -20.57
C ASP A 181 9.49 -16.96 -21.54
N ASP A 182 9.01 -18.20 -21.41
CA ASP A 182 9.36 -19.31 -22.32
C ASP A 182 8.90 -19.11 -23.78
N ARG A 183 8.04 -18.12 -24.05
CA ARG A 183 7.48 -17.85 -25.39
C ARG A 183 8.06 -16.60 -26.07
N LEU A 184 8.82 -15.80 -25.33
CA LEU A 184 9.49 -14.59 -25.83
C LEU A 184 10.96 -14.91 -26.15
#